data_AF-H8KPR5-F1
#
_entry.id   AF-H8KPR5-F1
#
_cell.length_a   1.000
_cell.length_b   1.000
_cell.length_c   1.000
_cell.angle_alpha   90.00
_cell.angle_beta   90.00
_cell.angle_gamma   90.00
#
_symmetry.space_group_name_H-M   'P 1'
#
loop_
_entity.id
_entity.type
_entity.pdbx_description
1 polymer ?
#
loop_
_entity_poly.entity_id
_entity_poly.type
_entity_poly.pdbx_seq_one_letter_code
_entity_poly.pdbx_strand_id
1 'polypeptide(L)'
;MRVADVLSAMDTRDEMGNSVPFSVGFVTCDMRKGTGGERVWMDNAVIVGGSSSHSSVKNPNHWGNFTRNIKVLGTNEIRKVHALLIFEFNGERVIL
;
A
#
# COMPACT_ATOMS: atom_id res chain seq x y z
N MET A 1 -3.55 -0.79 -14.24
CA MET A 1 -3.34 0.35 -13.33
C MET A 1 -1.85 0.71 -13.22
N ARG A 2 -1.47 2.00 -13.11
CA ARG A 2 -0.07 2.39 -12.80
C ARG A 2 0.15 2.44 -11.29
N VAL A 3 1.40 2.34 -10.85
CA VAL A 3 1.77 2.47 -9.41
C VAL A 3 1.27 3.79 -8.81
N ALA A 4 1.29 4.88 -9.58
CA ALA A 4 0.77 6.18 -9.11
C ALA A 4 -0.73 6.12 -8.78
N ASP A 5 -1.51 5.42 -9.60
CA ASP A 5 -2.95 5.25 -9.39
C ASP A 5 -3.22 4.39 -8.15
N VAL A 6 -2.43 3.33 -7.95
CA VAL A 6 -2.48 2.47 -6.74
C VAL A 6 -2.26 3.30 -5.48
N LEU A 7 -1.22 4.14 -5.48
CA LEU A 7 -0.92 5.00 -4.32
C LEU A 7 -2.07 5.97 -4.03
N SER A 8 -2.63 6.60 -5.07
CA SER A 8 -3.78 7.48 -4.92
C SER A 8 -5.00 6.74 -4.37
N ALA A 9 -5.26 5.51 -4.86
CA ALA A 9 -6.36 4.69 -4.40
C ALA A 9 -6.19 4.25 -2.94
N MET A 10 -4.97 3.90 -2.52
CA MET A 10 -4.66 3.56 -1.13
C MET A 10 -4.85 4.73 -0.16
N ASP A 11 -4.55 5.96 -0.59
CA ASP A 11 -4.69 7.17 0.24
C ASP A 11 -6.14 7.72 0.22
N THR A 12 -7.03 7.13 -0.59
CA THR A 12 -8.44 7.54 -0.67
C THR A 12 -9.20 7.20 0.61
N ARG A 13 -10.04 8.15 1.06
CA ARG A 13 -10.89 8.02 2.24
C ARG A 13 -12.35 8.16 1.86
N ASP A 14 -13.23 7.54 2.63
CA ASP A 14 -14.68 7.70 2.50
C ASP A 14 -15.15 9.09 3.01
N GLU A 15 -16.44 9.39 2.82
CA GLU A 15 -17.07 10.64 3.30
C GLU A 15 -16.99 10.81 4.82
N MET A 16 -16.79 9.71 5.56
CA MET A 16 -16.66 9.69 7.02
C MET A 16 -15.20 9.82 7.48
N GLY A 17 -14.24 9.90 6.55
CA GLY A 17 -12.81 10.03 6.82
C GLY A 17 -12.09 8.71 7.14
N ASN A 18 -12.75 7.56 6.94
CA ASN A 18 -12.15 6.23 7.10
C ASN A 18 -11.39 5.81 5.84
N SER A 19 -10.37 4.97 6.02
CA SER A 19 -9.65 4.34 4.91
C SER A 19 -10.56 3.39 4.13
N VAL A 20 -10.57 3.51 2.80
CA VAL A 20 -11.34 2.60 1.94
C VAL A 20 -10.65 1.23 1.87
N PRO A 21 -11.37 0.12 2.10
CA PRO A 21 -10.80 -1.22 1.92
C PRO A 21 -10.50 -1.53 0.46
N PHE A 22 -9.39 -2.23 0.21
CA PHE A 22 -8.95 -2.64 -1.11
C PHE A 22 -8.39 -4.07 -1.09
N SER A 23 -8.40 -4.71 -2.25
CA SER A 23 -7.64 -5.95 -2.46
C SER A 23 -6.28 -5.66 -3.08
N VAL A 24 -5.25 -6.37 -2.64
CA VAL A 24 -3.88 -6.16 -3.12
C VAL A 24 -3.10 -7.47 -3.19
N GLY A 25 -2.36 -7.62 -4.29
CA GLY A 25 -1.38 -8.67 -4.52
C GLY A 25 0.01 -8.09 -4.60
N PHE A 26 0.93 -8.57 -3.78
CA PHE A 26 2.32 -8.13 -3.79
C PHE A 26 3.31 -9.27 -3.61
N VAL A 27 4.54 -9.04 -4.06
CA VAL A 27 5.66 -9.96 -3.88
C VAL A 27 6.42 -9.62 -2.60
N THR A 28 6.76 -10.62 -1.80
CA THR A 28 7.58 -10.41 -0.60
C THR A 28 9.02 -10.09 -0.98
N CYS A 29 9.65 -9.21 -0.19
CA CYS A 29 11.07 -8.90 -0.32
C CYS A 29 11.63 -8.60 1.07
N ASP A 30 12.42 -9.52 1.61
CA ASP A 30 13.19 -9.36 2.84
C ASP A 30 14.68 -9.31 2.49
N MET A 31 15.18 -8.08 2.30
CA MET A 31 16.59 -7.86 1.98
C MET A 31 17.53 -8.24 3.12
N ARG A 32 17.06 -8.29 4.38
CA ARG A 32 17.92 -8.66 5.52
C ARG A 32 18.19 -10.15 5.53
N LYS A 33 17.17 -10.96 5.23
CA LYS A 33 17.29 -12.41 5.13
C LYS A 33 17.72 -12.87 3.74
N GLY A 34 17.71 -11.98 2.75
CA GLY A 34 17.96 -12.33 1.35
C GLY A 34 16.87 -13.23 0.77
N THR A 35 15.66 -13.20 1.34
CA THR A 35 14.52 -14.03 0.94
C THR A 35 13.40 -13.17 0.36
N GLY A 36 12.54 -13.76 -0.45
CA GLY A 36 11.44 -13.06 -1.11
C GLY A 36 10.94 -13.84 -2.32
N GLY A 37 10.09 -13.20 -3.13
CA GLY A 37 9.53 -13.81 -4.33
C GLY A 37 8.19 -14.51 -4.12
N GLU A 38 7.73 -14.63 -2.88
CA GLU A 38 6.43 -15.21 -2.57
C GLU A 38 5.32 -14.21 -2.91
N ARG A 39 4.26 -14.69 -3.56
CA ARG A 39 3.07 -13.89 -3.85
C ARG A 39 2.12 -13.95 -2.67
N VAL A 40 1.78 -12.78 -2.14
CA VAL A 40 0.84 -12.63 -1.03
C VAL A 40 -0.37 -11.86 -1.53
N TRP A 41 -1.54 -12.37 -1.16
CA TRP A 41 -2.84 -11.79 -1.46
C TRP A 41 -3.55 -11.34 -0.20
N MET A 42 -4.22 -10.20 -0.30
CA MET A 42 -5.05 -9.65 0.76
C MET A 42 -6.31 -9.07 0.14
N ASP A 43 -7.48 -9.64 0.46
CA ASP A 43 -8.74 -9.23 -0.17
C ASP A 43 -9.37 -8.00 0.50
N ASN A 44 -9.13 -7.79 1.78
CA ASN A 44 -9.73 -6.74 2.59
C ASN A 44 -8.67 -5.98 3.39
N ALA A 45 -7.79 -5.26 2.70
CA ALA A 45 -6.74 -4.46 3.32
C ALA A 45 -7.12 -2.98 3.40
N VAL A 46 -6.67 -2.28 4.44
CA VAL A 46 -6.77 -0.82 4.59
C VAL A 46 -5.41 -0.21 4.86
N ILE A 47 -5.20 1.02 4.43
CA ILE A 47 -4.00 1.78 4.79
C ILE A 47 -4.02 2.14 6.28
N VAL A 48 -2.88 1.98 6.94
CA VAL A 48 -2.65 2.39 8.33
C VAL A 48 -1.65 3.54 8.37
N GLY A 49 -2.06 4.67 8.95
CA GLY A 49 -1.21 5.85 9.07
C GLY A 49 -1.02 6.60 7.75
N GLY A 50 -2.07 6.69 6.92
CA GLY A 50 -2.10 7.54 5.73
C GLY A 50 -1.80 9.01 6.06
N SER A 51 -1.48 9.80 5.03
CA SER A 51 -0.92 11.16 5.10
C SER A 51 -1.73 12.16 5.96
N SER A 52 -1.60 12.08 7.27
CA SER A 52 -2.10 13.07 8.22
C SER A 52 -0.94 13.89 8.79
N SER A 53 0.01 14.29 7.95
CA SER A 53 0.85 15.44 8.27
C SER A 53 0.23 16.67 7.63
N HIS A 54 -0.36 17.54 8.44
CA HIS A 54 -0.73 18.92 8.08
C HIS A 54 0.50 19.81 7.79
N SER A 55 1.60 19.25 7.28
CA SER A 55 2.73 20.05 6.84
C SER A 55 2.43 20.58 5.43
N SER A 56 2.25 21.89 5.32
CA SER A 56 2.25 22.61 4.04
C SER A 56 3.58 22.50 3.28
N VAL A 57 4.61 21.93 3.92
CA VAL A 57 5.90 21.62 3.31
C VAL A 57 5.75 20.38 2.43
N LYS A 58 5.71 20.60 1.12
CA LYS A 58 5.83 19.55 0.10
C LYS A 58 7.11 18.77 0.37
N ASN A 59 7.00 17.56 0.92
CA ASN A 59 8.18 16.72 1.15
C ASN A 59 8.79 16.33 -0.21
N PRO A 60 9.97 16.83 -0.58
CA PRO A 60 10.57 16.54 -1.89
C PRO A 60 10.86 15.04 -2.05
N ASN A 61 11.03 14.34 -0.92
CA ASN A 61 11.29 12.91 -0.84
C ASN A 61 10.00 12.07 -0.73
N HIS A 62 8.83 12.62 -1.07
CA HIS A 62 7.57 11.85 -1.13
C HIS A 62 7.68 10.63 -2.07
N TRP A 63 8.53 10.74 -3.10
CA TRP A 63 8.88 9.65 -4.01
C TRP A 63 9.87 8.62 -3.44
N GLY A 64 10.64 8.97 -2.40
CA GLY A 64 11.68 8.08 -1.86
C GLY A 64 11.13 6.93 -1.01
N ASN A 65 9.94 7.12 -0.42
CA ASN A 65 9.31 6.13 0.45
C ASN A 65 8.02 5.58 -0.19
N PHE A 66 8.18 4.72 -1.20
CA PHE A 66 7.09 3.93 -1.81
C PHE A 66 6.48 2.87 -0.89
N THR A 67 6.84 2.89 0.39
CA THR A 67 6.37 1.91 1.36
C THR A 67 5.07 2.39 2.00
N ARG A 68 4.10 1.50 2.13
CA ARG A 68 2.83 1.71 2.84
C ARG A 68 2.65 0.63 3.90
N ASN A 69 2.10 1.02 5.04
CA ASN A 69 1.63 0.05 6.03
C ASN A 69 0.17 -0.25 5.71
N ILE A 70 -0.15 -1.52 5.53
CA ILE A 70 -1.51 -2.01 5.29
C ILE A 70 -1.89 -2.97 6.40
N LYS A 71 -3.18 -3.01 6.72
CA LYS A 71 -3.76 -3.93 7.71
C LYS A 71 -4.90 -4.68 7.06
N VAL A 72 -4.93 -5.99 7.24
CA VAL A 72 -6.09 -6.80 6.82
C VAL A 72 -7.20 -6.62 7.85
N LEU A 73 -8.37 -6.18 7.40
CA LEU A 73 -9.56 -6.03 8.24
C LEU A 73 -9.95 -7.38 8.86
N GLY A 74 -10.34 -7.37 10.13
CA GLY A 74 -10.60 -8.58 10.90
C GLY A 74 -9.36 -9.23 11.52
N THR A 75 -8.15 -8.79 11.16
CA THR A 75 -6.90 -9.19 11.82
C THR A 75 -6.23 -7.99 12.49
N ASN A 76 -5.32 -8.23 13.43
CA ASN A 76 -4.43 -7.19 13.96
C ASN A 76 -3.05 -7.18 13.28
N GLU A 77 -2.94 -7.85 12.13
CA GLU A 77 -1.68 -7.94 11.40
C GLU A 77 -1.47 -6.69 10.54
N ILE A 78 -0.37 -5.97 10.80
CA ILE A 78 0.08 -4.84 9.98
C ILE A 78 1.26 -5.33 9.15
N ARG A 79 1.17 -5.20 7.83
CA ARG A 79 2.26 -5.47 6.91
C ARG A 79 2.75 -4.20 6.26
N LYS A 80 4.06 -4.16 6.05
CA LYS A 80 4.75 -3.10 5.32
C LYS A 80 4.94 -3.58 3.89
N VAL A 81 4.40 -2.84 2.93
CA VAL A 81 4.42 -3.20 1.50
C VAL A 81 5.06 -2.08 0.70
N HIS A 82 5.97 -2.44 -0.20
CA HIS A 82 6.55 -1.50 -1.16
C HIS A 82 5.66 -1.46 -2.41
N ALA A 83 5.23 -0.27 -2.84
CA ALA A 83 4.26 -0.13 -3.93
C ALA A 83 4.76 -0.71 -5.27
N LEU A 84 6.07 -0.66 -5.55
CA LEU A 84 6.66 -1.30 -6.73
C LEU A 84 6.61 -2.84 -6.71
N LEU A 85 6.34 -3.46 -5.56
CA LEU A 85 6.19 -4.91 -5.45
C LEU A 85 4.74 -5.36 -5.62
N ILE A 86 3.81 -4.41 -5.76
CA ILE A 86 2.40 -4.68 -6.03
C ILE A 86 2.27 -5.05 -7.50
N PHE A 87 1.70 -6.22 -7.77
CA PHE A 87 1.46 -6.70 -9.13
C PHE A 87 -0.04 -6.72 -9.49
N GLU A 88 -0.92 -6.61 -8.49
CA GLU A 88 -2.36 -6.49 -8.67
C GLU A 88 -2.99 -5.65 -7.55
N PHE A 89 -4.00 -4.87 -7.90
CA PHE A 89 -4.73 -4.00 -6.97
C PHE A 89 -6.19 -3.91 -7.40
N ASN A 90 -7.14 -4.19 -6.50
CA ASN A 90 -8.57 -4.21 -6.79
C ASN A 90 -8.95 -5.07 -8.02
N GLY A 91 -8.28 -6.21 -8.20
CA GLY A 91 -8.47 -7.10 -9.34
C GLY A 91 -7.86 -6.62 -10.66
N GLU A 92 -7.17 -5.47 -10.67
CA GLU A 92 -6.47 -4.95 -11.83
C GLU A 92 -4.96 -5.17 -11.73
N ARG A 93 -4.36 -5.61 -12.85
CA ARG A 93 -2.90 -5.74 -12.94
C ARG A 93 -2.22 -4.37 -12.83
N VAL A 94 -1.21 -4.32 -11.97
CA VAL A 94 -0.36 -3.13 -11.79
C VAL A 94 0.83 -3.22 -12.74
N ILE A 95 1.08 -2.10 -13.44
CA ILE A 95 2.20 -1.92 -14.36
C ILE A 95 3.10 -0.83 -13.78
N LEU A 96 4.41 -1.11 -13.78
CA LEU A 96 5.44 -0.20 -13.30
C LEU A 96 5.66 0.99 -14.25
#